data_AF-A0A0L7K3H5-F1
#
_entry.id   AF-A0A0L7K3H5-F1
#
_cell.length_a   1.000
_cell.length_b   1.000
_cell.length_c   1.000
_cell.angle_alpha   90.00
_cell.angle_beta   90.00
_cell.angle_gamma   90.00
#
_symmetry.space_group_name_H-M   'P 1'
#
loop_
_entity.id
_entity.type
_entity.pdbx_description
1 polymer ?
#
loop_
_entity_poly.entity_id
_entity_poly.type
_entity_poly.pdbx_seq_one_letter_code
_entity_poly.pdbx_strand_id
1 'polypeptide(L)'
;MNFAQRSTQKPVERKNYTVELHELDSLAKALDTQKELAERAFYIHREATRNSQHLHDPEVAQYLEEEFIEDQSKTIRALAGHTSDLKSFITANNGQDLSLALYLFDEYLQKTV
;
A
#
# COMPACT_ATOMS: atom_id res chain seq x y z
N MET A 1 -26.47 -47.69 17.89
CA MET A 1 -25.87 -46.47 17.31
C MET A 1 -26.11 -45.34 18.31
N ASN A 2 -25.09 -44.93 19.05
CA ASN A 2 -25.19 -43.85 20.05
C ASN A 2 -24.89 -42.51 19.37
N PHE A 3 -25.91 -41.68 19.17
CA PHE A 3 -25.82 -40.37 18.50
C PHE A 3 -25.31 -39.24 19.41
N ALA A 4 -24.99 -39.53 20.68
CA ALA A 4 -24.50 -38.57 21.66
C ALA A 4 -22.97 -38.41 21.67
N GLN A 5 -22.25 -39.07 20.76
CA GLN A 5 -20.80 -38.92 20.64
C GLN A 5 -20.49 -37.55 20.04
N ARG A 6 -20.34 -36.53 20.90
CA ARG A 6 -19.82 -35.22 20.53
C ARG A 6 -18.50 -35.42 19.77
N SER A 7 -18.45 -34.86 18.56
CA SER A 7 -17.23 -34.79 17.75
C SER A 7 -16.05 -34.35 18.61
N THR A 8 -14.98 -35.15 18.62
CA THR A 8 -13.71 -34.83 19.30
C THR A 8 -12.87 -33.83 18.50
N GLN A 9 -13.43 -33.23 17.45
CA GLN A 9 -12.79 -32.14 16.74
C GLN A 9 -12.77 -30.92 17.65
N LYS A 10 -11.56 -30.59 18.13
CA LYS A 10 -11.29 -29.29 18.77
C LYS A 10 -11.88 -28.20 17.88
N PRO A 11 -12.58 -27.19 18.42
CA PRO A 11 -13.00 -26.06 17.63
C PRO A 11 -11.74 -25.47 16.99
N VAL A 12 -11.74 -25.38 15.66
CA VAL A 12 -10.69 -24.67 14.94
C VAL A 12 -10.81 -23.22 15.42
N GLU A 13 -9.90 -22.80 16.28
CA GLU A 13 -9.73 -21.39 16.59
C GLU A 13 -9.54 -20.68 15.26
N ARG A 14 -10.54 -19.91 14.84
CA ARG A 14 -10.41 -19.01 13.70
C ARG A 14 -9.34 -18.01 14.11
N LYS A 15 -8.12 -18.22 13.65
CA LYS A 15 -7.01 -17.28 13.80
C LYS A 15 -7.39 -16.02 13.02
N ASN A 16 -8.04 -15.08 13.69
CA ASN A 16 -8.21 -13.70 13.22
C ASN A 16 -6.89 -12.91 13.33
N TYR A 17 -5.78 -13.55 13.68
CA TYR A 17 -4.57 -12.90 14.20
C TYR A 17 -3.49 -12.61 13.14
N THR A 18 -3.74 -12.90 11.86
CA THR A 18 -2.73 -12.70 10.80
C THR A 18 -3.16 -11.74 9.71
N VAL A 19 -4.47 -11.51 9.55
CA VAL A 19 -5.02 -10.62 8.53
C VAL A 19 -4.46 -9.22 8.71
N GLU A 20 -4.54 -8.67 9.93
CA GLU A 20 -4.17 -7.29 10.31
C GLU A 20 -2.70 -6.88 10.01
N LEU A 21 -1.77 -7.84 10.05
CA LEU A 21 -0.36 -7.61 9.68
C LEU A 21 -0.20 -7.58 8.15
N HIS A 22 -1.03 -8.32 7.42
CA HIS A 22 -0.97 -8.41 5.97
C HIS A 22 -1.46 -7.14 5.25
N GLU A 23 -2.41 -6.37 5.78
CA GLU A 23 -2.82 -5.12 5.11
C GLU A 23 -1.74 -4.05 5.18
N LEU A 24 -1.09 -3.89 6.35
CA LEU A 24 0.01 -2.95 6.50
C LEU A 24 1.18 -3.33 5.60
N ASP A 25 1.54 -4.61 5.56
CA ASP A 25 2.61 -5.12 4.69
C ASP A 25 2.26 -4.91 3.20
N SER A 26 1.00 -5.08 2.82
CA SER A 26 0.52 -4.86 1.45
C SER A 26 0.63 -3.38 1.05
N LEU A 27 0.19 -2.46 1.92
CA LEU A 27 0.32 -1.02 1.66
C LEU A 27 1.77 -0.55 1.68
N ALA A 28 2.61 -1.09 2.57
CA ALA A 28 4.04 -0.82 2.58
C ALA A 28 4.69 -1.27 1.28
N LYS A 29 4.35 -2.48 0.80
CA LYS A 29 4.87 -3.00 -0.47
C LYS A 29 4.39 -2.17 -1.66
N ALA A 30 3.11 -1.77 -1.69
CA ALA A 30 2.57 -0.89 -2.71
C ALA A 30 3.31 0.46 -2.72
N LEU A 31 3.52 1.07 -1.55
CA LEU A 31 4.28 2.32 -1.42
C LEU A 31 5.70 2.20 -1.96
N ASP A 32 6.41 1.12 -1.62
CA ASP A 32 7.78 0.89 -2.09
C ASP A 32 7.84 0.71 -3.60
N THR A 33 6.89 -0.03 -4.19
CA THR A 33 6.83 -0.20 -5.65
C THR A 33 6.54 1.12 -6.37
N GLN A 34 5.67 1.98 -5.82
CA GLN A 34 5.41 3.30 -6.41
C GLN A 34 6.62 4.23 -6.33
N LYS A 35 7.39 4.15 -5.24
CA LYS A 35 8.67 4.88 -5.14
C LYS A 35 9.69 4.37 -6.16
N GLU A 36 9.81 3.06 -6.35
CA GLU A 36 10.71 2.48 -7.35
C GLU A 36 10.34 2.95 -8.77
N LEU A 37 9.05 3.00 -9.10
CA LEU A 37 8.56 3.52 -10.37
C LEU A 37 8.89 5.02 -10.54
N ALA A 38 8.79 5.81 -9.49
CA ALA A 38 9.14 7.23 -9.51
C ALA A 38 10.64 7.48 -9.67
N GLU A 39 11.47 6.72 -8.96
CA GLU A 39 12.92 6.77 -9.13
C GLU A 39 13.33 6.35 -10.55
N ARG A 40 12.62 5.38 -11.14
CA ARG A 40 12.85 4.99 -12.53
C ARG A 40 12.45 6.10 -13.51
N ALA A 41 11.34 6.79 -13.29
CA ALA A 41 10.94 7.93 -14.11
C ALA A 41 12.01 9.05 -14.05
N PHE A 42 12.52 9.36 -12.86
CA PHE A 42 13.62 10.33 -12.69
C PHE A 42 14.91 9.89 -13.36
N TYR A 43 15.21 8.59 -13.35
CA TYR A 43 16.38 8.06 -14.05
C TYR A 43 16.27 8.29 -15.57
N ILE A 44 15.12 7.98 -16.17
CA ILE A 44 14.89 8.17 -17.61
C ILE A 44 14.87 9.67 -17.97
N HIS A 45 14.21 10.49 -17.16
CA HIS A 45 14.17 11.95 -17.35
C HIS A 45 15.57 12.55 -17.35
N ARG A 46 16.43 12.14 -16.41
CA ARG A 46 17.83 12.57 -16.33
C ARG A 46 18.65 12.07 -17.52
N GLU A 47 18.37 10.86 -18.01
CA GLU A 47 19.03 10.31 -19.19
C GLU A 47 18.68 11.11 -20.46
N ALA A 48 17.41 11.46 -20.63
CA ALA A 48 16.92 12.23 -21.77
C ALA A 48 17.43 13.68 -21.80
N THR A 49 17.68 14.29 -20.63
CA THR A 49 17.98 15.72 -20.53
C THR A 49 19.44 16.05 -20.26
N ARG A 50 20.17 15.21 -19.51
CA ARG A 50 21.45 15.62 -18.87
C ARG A 50 22.61 14.64 -19.01
N ASN A 51 22.38 13.33 -19.05
CA ASN A 51 23.49 12.37 -18.93
C ASN A 51 24.32 12.21 -20.21
N SER A 52 23.76 12.53 -21.38
CA SER A 52 24.47 12.43 -22.65
C SER A 52 24.66 13.81 -23.28
N GLN A 53 25.90 14.14 -23.64
CA GLN A 53 26.22 15.40 -24.32
C GLN A 53 25.63 15.49 -25.74
N HIS A 54 25.25 14.34 -26.33
CA HIS A 54 24.76 14.24 -27.70
C HIS A 54 23.26 13.92 -27.80
N LEU A 55 22.59 13.68 -26.68
CA LEU A 55 21.17 13.39 -26.62
C LEU A 55 20.52 14.36 -25.63
N HIS A 56 19.68 15.24 -26.17
CA HIS A 56 18.83 16.13 -25.40
C HIS A 56 17.43 16.06 -25.99
N ASP A 57 16.59 15.23 -25.38
CA ASP A 57 15.22 15.01 -25.81
C ASP A 57 14.23 15.65 -24.81
N PRO A 58 13.78 16.88 -25.07
CA PRO A 58 12.85 17.57 -24.19
C PRO A 58 11.42 17.03 -24.29
N GLU A 59 11.07 16.30 -25.36
CA GLU A 59 9.72 15.76 -25.53
C GLU A 59 9.49 14.59 -24.57
N VAL A 60 10.45 13.67 -24.51
CA VAL A 60 10.42 12.57 -23.53
C VAL A 60 10.44 13.08 -22.10
N ALA A 61 11.20 14.16 -21.85
CA ALA A 61 11.24 14.79 -20.53
C ALA A 61 9.88 15.38 -20.14
N GLN A 62 9.25 16.14 -21.03
CA GLN A 62 7.93 16.74 -20.79
C GLN A 62 6.86 15.68 -20.59
N TYR A 63 6.86 14.63 -21.42
CA TYR A 63 5.91 13.51 -21.31
C TYR A 63 6.03 12.80 -19.95
N LEU A 64 7.25 12.57 -19.46
CA LEU A 64 7.47 11.98 -18.14
C LEU A 64 7.01 12.90 -17.01
N GLU A 65 7.18 14.20 -17.15
CA GLU A 65 6.72 15.18 -16.17
C GLU A 65 5.19 15.18 -16.05
N GLU A 66 4.50 15.38 -17.17
CA GLU A 66 3.04 15.52 -17.20
C GLU A 66 2.30 14.21 -16.90
N GLU A 67 2.69 13.11 -17.54
CA GLU A 67 1.90 11.87 -17.50
C GLU A 67 2.31 10.90 -16.37
N PHE A 68 3.48 11.08 -15.76
CA PHE A 68 3.99 10.14 -14.74
C PHE A 68 4.34 10.82 -13.43
N ILE A 69 5.25 11.80 -13.44
CA ILE A 69 5.85 12.35 -12.22
C ILE A 69 4.79 13.06 -11.37
N GLU A 70 3.89 13.83 -11.98
CA GLU A 70 2.83 14.53 -11.25
C GLU A 70 1.89 13.56 -10.52
N ASP A 71 1.47 12.49 -11.17
CA ASP A 71 0.51 11.53 -10.61
C ASP A 71 1.16 10.54 -9.63
N GLN A 72 2.42 10.18 -9.84
CA GLN A 72 3.18 9.37 -8.88
C GLN A 72 3.34 10.10 -7.55
N SER A 73 3.56 11.42 -7.56
CA SER A 73 3.65 12.22 -6.33
C SER A 73 2.35 12.15 -5.51
N LYS A 74 1.19 12.33 -6.17
CA LYS A 74 -0.13 12.23 -5.53
C LYS A 74 -0.37 10.83 -4.96
N THR A 75 -0.05 9.79 -5.75
CA THR A 75 -0.25 8.39 -5.39
C THR A 75 0.62 7.98 -4.20
N ILE A 76 1.91 8.33 -4.22
CA ILE A 76 2.85 8.08 -3.12
C ILE A 76 2.36 8.79 -1.84
N ARG A 77 1.87 10.03 -1.95
CA ARG A 77 1.35 10.78 -0.80
C ARG A 77 0.10 10.15 -0.20
N ALA A 78 -0.80 9.61 -1.03
CA ALA A 78 -2.00 8.91 -0.57
C ALA A 78 -1.63 7.61 0.17
N LEU A 79 -0.79 6.76 -0.44
CA LEU A 79 -0.31 5.51 0.18
C LEU A 79 0.48 5.75 1.48
N ALA A 80 1.31 6.79 1.52
CA ALA A 80 2.00 7.21 2.73
C ALA A 80 1.04 7.68 3.83
N GLY A 81 -0.07 8.32 3.45
CA GLY A 81 -1.15 8.68 4.38
C GLY A 81 -1.79 7.43 4.98
N HIS A 82 -2.25 6.52 4.13
CA HIS A 82 -2.88 5.26 4.51
C HIS A 82 -2.01 4.39 5.42
N THR A 83 -0.72 4.27 5.12
CA THR A 83 0.23 3.54 5.99
C THR A 83 0.41 4.21 7.36
N SER A 84 0.41 5.54 7.42
CA SER A 84 0.48 6.29 8.69
C SER A 84 -0.79 6.12 9.51
N ASP A 85 -1.96 6.12 8.86
CA ASP A 85 -3.25 5.92 9.52
C ASP A 85 -3.33 4.51 10.12
N LEU A 86 -2.97 3.47 9.36
CA LEU A 86 -2.92 2.10 9.87
C LEU A 86 -1.91 1.93 11.01
N LYS A 87 -0.73 2.54 10.90
CA LYS A 87 0.25 2.54 11.99
C LYS A 87 -0.33 3.18 13.25
N SER A 88 -1.09 4.27 13.10
CA SER A 88 -1.75 4.93 14.22
C SER A 88 -2.76 4.00 14.91
N PHE A 89 -3.55 3.25 14.15
CA PHE A 89 -4.54 2.30 14.69
C PHE A 89 -3.88 1.14 15.45
N ILE A 90 -2.73 0.65 14.99
CA ILE A 90 -1.98 -0.41 15.68
C ILE A 90 -1.42 0.10 17.01
N THR A 91 -0.89 1.33 17.03
CA THR A 91 -0.25 1.90 18.23
C THR A 91 -1.25 2.48 19.24
N ALA A 92 -2.42 2.93 18.80
CA ALA A 92 -3.47 3.46 19.65
C ALA A 92 -4.10 2.34 20.50
N ASN A 93 -4.39 2.63 21.77
CA ASN A 93 -5.10 1.73 22.70
C ASN A 93 -4.55 0.29 22.75
N ASN A 94 -3.23 0.11 22.58
CA ASN A 94 -2.58 -1.21 22.51
C ASN A 94 -3.19 -2.16 21.47
N GLY A 95 -3.76 -1.63 20.37
CA GLY A 95 -4.33 -2.44 19.28
C GLY A 95 -5.65 -3.13 19.61
N GLN A 96 -6.34 -2.76 20.70
CA GLN A 96 -7.63 -3.36 21.05
C GLN A 96 -8.72 -3.13 19.99
N ASP A 97 -8.66 -2.00 19.28
CA ASP A 97 -9.67 -1.59 18.31
C ASP A 97 -9.25 -1.89 16.85
N LEU A 98 -8.14 -2.60 16.63
CA LEU A 98 -7.51 -2.75 15.31
C LEU A 98 -8.43 -3.41 14.28
N SER A 99 -9.10 -4.51 14.64
CA SER A 99 -10.06 -5.20 13.76
C SER A 99 -11.22 -4.32 13.29
N LEU A 100 -11.76 -3.47 14.17
CA LEU A 100 -12.82 -2.52 13.83
C LEU A 100 -12.27 -1.36 12.99
N ALA A 101 -11.09 -0.85 13.33
CA ALA A 101 -10.43 0.21 12.60
C ALA A 101 -10.11 -0.21 11.16
N LEU A 102 -9.67 -1.45 10.95
CA LEU A 102 -9.44 -2.01 9.61
C LEU A 102 -10.73 -2.13 8.80
N TYR A 103 -11.81 -2.60 9.42
CA TYR A 103 -13.11 -2.66 8.74
C TYR A 103 -13.61 -1.27 8.32
N LEU A 104 -13.51 -0.28 9.21
CA LEU A 104 -13.89 1.10 8.90
C LEU A 104 -12.96 1.73 7.85
N PHE A 105 -11.68 1.37 7.88
CA PHE A 105 -10.69 1.83 6.91
C PHE A 105 -10.96 1.25 5.52
N ASP A 106 -11.33 -0.02 5.41
CA ASP A 106 -11.75 -0.64 4.14
C ASP A 106 -13.00 0.04 3.58
N GLU A 107 -14.02 0.27 4.41
CA GLU A 107 -15.23 1.03 4.03
C GLU A 107 -14.94 2.48 3.59
N TYR A 108 -13.89 3.08 4.16
CA TYR A 108 -13.41 4.39 3.73
C TYR A 108 -12.72 4.32 2.37
N LEU A 109 -11.88 3.32 2.13
CA LEU A 109 -11.21 3.11 0.85
C LEU A 109 -12.22 2.86 -0.27
N GLN A 110 -13.24 2.03 -0.06
CA GLN A 110 -14.30 1.76 -1.04
C GLN A 110 -15.09 3.01 -1.48
N LYS A 111 -15.04 4.10 -0.70
CA LYS A 111 -15.74 5.36 -1.02
C LYS A 111 -14.84 6.43 -1.62
N THR A 112 -13.53 6.31 -1.44
CA THR A 112 -12.56 7.35 -1.77
C THR A 112 -11.65 6.97 -2.94
N VAL A 113 -11.44 5.67 -3.15
CA VAL A 113 -10.78 5.09 -4.32
C VAL A 113 -11.83 4.74 -5.35
#